data_AF-A0A520AHC2-F1
#
_entry.id   AF-A0A520AHC2-F1
#
_cell.length_a   1.000
_cell.length_b   1.000
_cell.length_c   1.000
_cell.angle_alpha   90.00
_cell.angle_beta   90.00
_cell.angle_gamma   90.00
#
_symmetry.space_group_name_H-M   'P 1'
#
loop_
_entity.id
_entity.type
_entity.pdbx_description
1 polymer ?
#
loop_
_entity_poly.entity_id
_entity_poly.type
_entity_poly.pdbx_seq_one_letter_code
_entity_poly.pdbx_strand_id
1 'polypeptide(L)'
;MKHKVIELSFMLIFSLLTFSGENVFGQHSSLLPIQLRCEYLVDPKGLDELYPRLSWTQETLNQSSFGAAQTAYQIIVSNSLKNL
;
A
#
# COMPACT_ATOMS: atom_id res chain seq x y z
N MET A 1 -40.95 17.79 29.01
CA MET A 1 -40.25 18.23 27.78
C MET A 1 -38.75 18.48 27.99
N LYS A 2 -38.31 19.19 29.03
CA LYS A 2 -36.89 19.50 29.28
C LYS A 2 -35.96 18.27 29.43
N HIS A 3 -36.41 17.20 30.09
CA HIS A 3 -35.64 15.95 30.25
C HIS A 3 -35.36 15.21 28.92
N LYS A 4 -36.34 15.17 28.01
CA LYS A 4 -36.18 14.54 26.68
C LYS A 4 -35.17 15.30 25.80
N VAL A 5 -35.07 16.62 25.95
CA VAL A 5 -34.09 17.45 25.22
C VAL A 5 -32.67 17.18 25.73
N ILE A 6 -32.50 16.99 27.04
CA ILE A 6 -31.19 16.67 27.63
C ILE A 6 -30.70 15.30 27.18
N GLU A 7 -31.58 14.29 27.14
CA GLU A 7 -31.23 12.95 26.63
C GLU A 7 -30.89 12.97 25.14
N LEU A 8 -31.64 13.73 24.33
CA LEU A 8 -31.35 13.87 22.90
C LEU A 8 -29.97 14.54 22.67
N SER A 9 -29.65 15.57 23.46
CA SER A 9 -28.34 16.22 23.44
C SER A 9 -27.22 15.28 23.88
N PHE A 10 -27.47 14.43 24.89
CA PHE A 10 -26.49 13.44 25.36
C PHE A 10 -26.24 12.35 24.32
N MET A 11 -27.28 11.88 23.63
CA MET A 11 -27.16 10.93 22.52
C MET A 11 -26.43 11.55 21.31
N LEU A 12 -26.69 12.82 20.99
CA LEU A 12 -25.98 13.55 19.94
C LEU A 12 -24.49 13.73 20.29
N ILE A 13 -24.17 14.13 21.52
CA ILE A 13 -22.78 14.28 21.98
C ILE A 13 -22.05 12.94 21.99
N PHE A 14 -22.71 11.86 22.42
CA PHE A 14 -22.14 10.51 22.39
C PHE A 14 -21.88 10.04 20.95
N SER A 15 -22.81 10.29 20.03
CA SER A 15 -22.64 10.00 18.60
C SER A 15 -21.51 10.81 17.95
N LEU A 16 -21.27 12.05 18.38
CA LEU A 16 -20.13 12.85 17.91
C LEU A 16 -18.79 12.38 18.51
N LEU A 17 -18.79 11.84 19.73
CA LEU A 17 -17.58 11.31 20.40
C LEU A 17 -17.13 9.95 19.86
N THR A 18 -18.06 9.11 19.36
CA THR A 18 -17.73 7.81 18.77
C THR A 18 -17.34 7.88 17.30
N PHE A 19 -17.50 9.04 16.64
CA PHE A 19 -17.00 9.26 15.28
C PHE A 19 -15.50 9.63 15.31
N SER A 20 -14.68 8.85 16.01
CA SER A 20 -13.25 8.85 15.77
C SER A 20 -13.05 8.19 14.41
N GLY A 21 -12.92 8.99 13.37
CA GLY A 21 -12.64 8.52 12.02
C GLY A 21 -11.45 7.56 12.05
N GLU A 22 -11.69 6.30 11.69
CA GLU A 22 -10.61 5.39 11.35
C GLU A 22 -9.89 6.03 10.17
N ASN A 23 -8.74 6.63 10.44
CA ASN A 23 -7.86 7.07 9.38
C ASN A 23 -7.35 5.80 8.71
N VAL A 24 -8.03 5.38 7.64
CA VAL A 24 -7.46 4.46 6.66
C VAL A 24 -6.38 5.26 5.93
N PHE A 25 -5.28 5.53 6.64
CA PHE A 25 -4.05 6.00 6.02
C PHE A 25 -3.67 4.90 5.04
N GLY A 26 -3.64 5.24 3.75
CA GLY A 26 -3.06 4.36 2.74
C GLY A 26 -1.67 3.97 3.23
N GLN A 27 -1.50 2.72 3.64
CA GLN A 27 -0.21 2.25 4.12
C GLN A 27 0.74 2.25 2.93
N HIS A 28 1.66 3.21 2.94
CA HIS A 28 2.82 3.13 2.08
C HIS A 28 3.69 1.97 2.58
N SER A 29 4.10 1.11 1.66
CA SER A 29 5.09 0.07 1.95
C SER A 29 6.34 0.72 2.54
N SER A 30 6.86 0.16 3.63
CA SER A 30 8.17 0.53 4.20
C SER A 30 9.35 -0.01 3.36
N LEU A 31 9.05 -0.83 2.36
CA LEU A 31 9.98 -1.47 1.45
C LEU A 31 9.74 -0.95 0.02
N LEU A 32 10.81 -0.51 -0.62
CA LEU A 32 10.84 -0.14 -2.03
C LEU A 32 11.40 -1.30 -2.85
N PRO A 33 10.71 -1.75 -3.91
CA PRO A 33 11.30 -2.64 -4.89
C PRO A 33 12.31 -1.88 -5.74
N ILE A 34 13.55 -2.35 -5.75
CA ILE A 34 14.67 -1.79 -6.49
C ILE A 34 15.30 -2.89 -7.38
N GLN A 35 16.19 -2.48 -8.30
CA GLN A 35 16.88 -3.41 -9.22
C GLN A 35 15.92 -4.36 -9.95
N LEU A 36 14.85 -3.81 -10.54
CA LEU A 36 13.85 -4.58 -11.29
C LEU A 36 14.52 -5.32 -12.47
N ARG A 37 14.26 -6.62 -12.57
CA ARG A 37 14.84 -7.50 -13.59
C ARG A 37 13.80 -8.47 -14.14
N CYS A 38 13.98 -8.83 -15.40
CA CYS A 38 13.23 -9.86 -16.09
C CYS A 38 14.23 -10.89 -16.65
N GLU A 39 14.06 -12.17 -16.32
CA GLU A 39 15.03 -13.23 -16.67
C GLU A 39 16.47 -12.87 -16.24
N TYR A 40 16.60 -12.29 -15.04
CA TYR A 40 17.85 -11.76 -14.46
C TYR A 40 18.50 -10.57 -15.19
N LEU A 41 17.91 -10.11 -16.30
CA LEU A 41 18.40 -8.99 -17.12
C LEU A 41 17.69 -7.68 -16.77
N VAL A 42 18.38 -6.56 -17.00
CA VAL A 42 17.81 -5.21 -16.91
C VAL A 42 17.35 -4.80 -18.32
N ASP A 43 16.09 -4.40 -18.45
CA ASP A 43 15.45 -3.98 -19.71
C ASP A 43 15.77 -4.88 -20.92
N PRO A 44 15.57 -6.21 -20.82
CA PRO A 44 15.89 -7.13 -21.91
C PRO A 44 15.06 -6.86 -23.17
N LYS A 45 15.67 -7.14 -24.32
CA LYS A 45 15.03 -7.12 -25.64
C LYS A 45 15.11 -8.51 -26.26
N GLY A 46 14.09 -8.91 -27.02
CA GLY A 46 14.08 -10.22 -27.68
C GLY A 46 13.93 -11.39 -26.69
N LEU A 47 13.01 -11.26 -25.74
CA LEU A 47 12.63 -12.37 -24.86
C LEU A 47 11.66 -13.30 -25.59
N ASP A 48 12.05 -14.56 -25.74
CA ASP A 48 11.20 -15.64 -26.29
C ASP A 48 10.56 -16.50 -25.19
N GLU A 49 10.93 -16.28 -23.93
CA GLU A 49 10.37 -17.00 -22.78
C GLU A 49 8.90 -16.60 -22.56
N LEU A 50 8.00 -17.58 -22.57
CA LEU A 50 6.56 -17.36 -22.46
C LEU A 50 6.14 -16.98 -21.03
N TYR A 51 6.89 -17.47 -20.03
CA TYR A 51 6.62 -17.22 -18.61
C TYR A 51 7.84 -16.61 -17.94
N PRO A 52 8.19 -15.35 -18.27
CA PRO A 52 9.41 -14.73 -17.78
C PRO A 52 9.34 -14.52 -16.27
N ARG A 53 10.46 -14.80 -15.61
CA ARG A 53 10.67 -14.58 -14.18
C ARG A 53 10.96 -13.12 -13.93
N LEU A 54 10.12 -12.51 -13.11
CA LEU A 54 10.31 -11.15 -12.63
C LEU A 54 10.98 -11.19 -11.26
N SER A 55 11.96 -10.33 -11.04
CA SER A 55 12.69 -10.25 -9.78
C SER A 55 13.03 -8.81 -9.43
N TRP A 56 13.16 -8.55 -8.13
CA TRP A 56 13.55 -7.26 -7.57
C TRP A 56 14.31 -7.51 -6.26
N THR A 57 15.08 -6.52 -5.84
CA THR A 57 15.60 -6.44 -4.47
C THR A 57 14.77 -5.44 -3.68
N GLN A 58 14.88 -5.49 -2.35
CA GLN A 58 14.12 -4.61 -1.47
C GLN A 58 15.04 -3.65 -0.74
N GLU A 59 14.64 -2.39 -0.70
CA GLU A 59 15.30 -1.35 0.07
C GLU A 59 14.32 -0.81 1.11
N THR A 60 14.77 -0.73 2.36
CA THR A 60 13.97 -0.15 3.44
C THR A 60 14.01 1.37 3.36
N LEU A 61 12.85 2.03 3.42
CA LEU A 61 12.78 3.49 3.51
C LEU A 61 13.47 4.05 4.77
N ASN A 62 13.50 3.27 5.85
CA ASN A 62 14.23 3.59 7.06
C ASN A 62 15.53 2.76 7.14
N GLN A 63 16.67 3.42 6.97
CA GLN A 63 18.00 2.79 7.00
C GLN A 63 18.34 2.11 8.34
N SER A 64 17.69 2.50 9.44
CA SER A 64 17.88 1.88 10.75
C SER A 64 16.98 0.67 11.00
N SER A 65 16.10 0.33 10.05
CA SER A 65 15.22 -0.83 10.20
C SER A 65 15.97 -2.15 9.99
N PHE A 66 15.61 -3.16 10.77
CA PHE A 66 16.21 -4.50 10.71
C PHE A 66 15.12 -5.57 10.62
N GLY A 67 15.38 -6.64 9.88
CA GLY A 67 14.46 -7.78 9.76
C GLY A 67 13.17 -7.48 9.02
N ALA A 68 13.12 -6.41 8.21
CA ALA A 68 11.96 -6.10 7.39
C ALA A 68 11.76 -7.19 6.33
N ALA A 69 10.51 -7.62 6.14
CA ALA A 69 10.16 -8.70 5.23
C ALA A 69 8.97 -8.30 4.36
N GLN A 70 9.01 -8.70 3.08
CA GLN A 70 7.88 -8.56 2.17
C GLN A 70 6.81 -9.62 2.50
N THR A 71 5.57 -9.19 2.69
CA THR A 71 4.43 -10.10 2.95
C THR A 71 3.53 -10.29 1.74
N ALA A 72 3.51 -9.33 0.82
CA ALA A 72 2.71 -9.34 -0.39
C ALA A 72 3.41 -8.58 -1.52
N TYR A 73 2.96 -8.82 -2.75
CA TYR A 73 3.41 -8.10 -3.94
C TYR A 73 2.25 -7.86 -4.89
N GLN A 74 2.37 -6.82 -5.70
CA GLN A 74 1.52 -6.56 -6.86
C GLN A 74 2.44 -6.26 -8.05
N ILE A 75 2.14 -6.87 -9.19
CA ILE A 75 2.88 -6.67 -10.44
C ILE A 75 1.94 -5.98 -11.43
N ILE A 76 2.38 -4.84 -11.96
CA ILE A 76 1.67 -4.07 -12.98
C ILE A 76 2.52 -4.08 -14.24
N VAL A 77 1.94 -4.50 -15.36
CA VAL A 77 2.59 -4.54 -16.67
C VAL A 77 1.72 -3.78 -17.65
N SER A 78 2.36 -3.06 -18.57
CA SER A 78 1.68 -2.28 -19.59
C SER A 78 2.39 -2.40 -20.93
N ASN A 79 1.63 -2.24 -22.02
CA ASN A 79 2.18 -2.15 -23.37
C ASN A 79 2.75 -0.76 -23.71
N SER A 80 2.55 0.24 -22.85
CA SER A 80 3.07 1.60 -23.04
C SER A 80 3.15 2.37 -21.71
N LEU A 81 4.05 3.36 -21.65
CA LEU A 81 4.21 4.20 -20.46
C LEU A 81 2.94 4.99 -20.10
N LYS A 82 2.08 5.28 -21.08
CA LYS A 82 0.84 6.04 -20.86
C LYS A 82 -0.23 5.27 -20.07
N ASN A 83 -0.21 3.94 -20.13
CA ASN A 83 -1.19 3.08 -19.47
C ASN A 83 -0.68 2.49 -18.14
N LEU A 84 0.47 2.97 -17.66
CA LEU A 84 0.96 2.76 -16.29
C LEU A 84 0.34 3.82 -15.38
#